data_AF-A0A432T238-F1
#
_entry.id   AF-A0A432T238-F1
#
_cell.length_a   1.000
_cell.length_b   1.000
_cell.length_c   1.000
_cell.angle_alpha   90.00
_cell.angle_beta   90.00
_cell.angle_gamma   90.00
#
_symmetry.space_group_name_H-M   'P 1'
#
loop_
_entity.id
_entity.type
_entity.pdbx_description
1 polymer ?
#
loop_
_entity_poly.entity_id
_entity_poly.type
_entity_poly.pdbx_seq_one_letter_code
_entity_poly.pdbx_strand_id
1 'polypeptide(L)'
;MNKAENYDFEPLSEGSTGAIVLMVQKTLNSIGYELENNGVFDKYMADIIRKFQEEKKISDSDGVVGIETMIELDRLFALSH
;
A
#
# COMPACT_ATOMS: atom_id res chain seq x y z
N MET A 1 10.90 17.51 -21.48
CA MET A 1 9.98 16.45 -21.04
C MET A 1 10.85 15.28 -20.60
N ASN A 2 10.81 14.69 -19.41
CA ASN A 2 10.11 14.96 -18.15
C ASN A 2 11.03 14.44 -17.04
N LYS A 3 11.06 15.17 -15.91
CA LYS A 3 11.79 14.81 -14.70
C LYS A 3 11.04 13.69 -13.95
N ALA A 4 10.88 12.55 -14.61
CA ALA A 4 10.41 11.30 -14.03
C ALA A 4 11.51 10.26 -14.33
N GLU A 5 12.70 10.54 -13.81
CA GLU A 5 13.81 9.61 -13.80
C GLU A 5 13.41 8.42 -12.92
N ASN A 6 13.32 7.23 -13.53
CA ASN A 6 13.42 5.90 -12.93
C ASN A 6 13.59 5.85 -11.40
N TYR A 7 12.50 6.01 -10.66
CA TYR A 7 12.31 5.17 -9.49
C TYR A 7 11.64 3.92 -10.04
N ASP A 8 12.35 2.80 -10.03
CA ASP A 8 11.79 1.49 -10.37
C ASP A 8 10.85 1.10 -9.21
N PHE A 9 9.72 1.79 -9.14
CA PHE A 9 8.67 1.48 -8.19
C PHE A 9 8.00 0.22 -8.71
N GLU A 10 8.40 -0.92 -8.15
CA GLU A 10 7.69 -2.18 -8.37
C GLU A 10 6.39 -2.16 -7.56
N PRO A 11 5.21 -2.19 -8.21
CA PRO A 11 3.95 -2.28 -7.49
C PRO A 11 3.88 -3.57 -6.68
N LEU A 12 3.33 -3.50 -5.46
CA LEU A 12 3.13 -4.68 -4.63
C LEU A 12 1.74 -5.27 -4.91
N SER A 13 1.68 -6.56 -5.15
CA SER A 13 0.44 -7.30 -5.41
C SER A 13 0.50 -8.69 -4.79
N GLU A 14 -0.54 -9.50 -4.95
CA GLU A 14 -0.56 -10.86 -4.43
C GLU A 14 0.70 -11.65 -4.83
N GLY A 15 1.39 -12.21 -3.83
CA GLY A 15 2.66 -12.92 -4.00
C GLY A 15 3.91 -12.06 -3.78
N SER A 16 3.80 -10.74 -3.74
CA SER A 16 4.90 -9.87 -3.30
C SER A 16 5.29 -10.19 -1.85
N THR A 17 6.58 -10.17 -1.55
CA THR A 17 7.08 -10.42 -0.19
C THR A 17 8.24 -9.48 0.15
N GLY A 18 8.52 -9.31 1.44
CA GLY A 18 9.72 -8.63 1.93
C GLY A 18 9.44 -7.38 2.76
N ALA A 19 10.48 -6.58 2.95
CA ALA A 19 10.46 -5.45 3.88
C ALA A 19 9.46 -4.35 3.50
N ILE A 20 9.24 -4.11 2.21
CA ILE A 20 8.29 -3.10 1.74
C ILE A 20 6.85 -3.54 2.04
N VAL A 21 6.52 -4.80 1.80
CA VAL A 21 5.22 -5.38 2.17
C VAL A 21 4.99 -5.25 3.67
N LEU A 22 5.99 -5.60 4.48
CA LEU A 22 5.92 -5.48 5.94
C LEU A 22 5.72 -4.02 6.39
N MET A 23 6.34 -3.06 5.71
CA MET A 23 6.14 -1.63 5.99
C MET A 23 4.69 -1.23 5.71
N VAL A 24 4.14 -1.61 4.56
CA VAL A 24 2.74 -1.32 4.20
C VAL A 24 1.77 -1.94 5.20
N GLN A 25 1.98 -3.21 5.58
CA GLN A 25 1.18 -3.89 6.60
C GLN A 25 1.17 -3.13 7.94
N LYS A 26 2.35 -2.69 8.41
CA LYS A 26 2.45 -1.90 9.64
C LYS A 26 1.74 -0.55 9.53
N THR A 27 1.87 0.14 8.39
CA THR A 27 1.18 1.41 8.15
C THR A 27 -0.33 1.23 8.18
N LEU A 28 -0.86 0.25 7.46
CA LEU A 28 -2.30 -0.07 7.45
C LEU A 28 -2.81 -0.43 8.84
N ASN A 29 -2.06 -1.23 9.59
CA ASN A 29 -2.36 -1.55 10.99
C ASN A 29 -2.40 -0.29 11.87
N SER A 30 -1.47 0.65 11.67
CA SER A 30 -1.42 1.89 12.46
C SER A 30 -2.60 2.83 12.21
N ILE A 31 -3.21 2.76 11.03
CA ILE A 31 -4.37 3.58 10.65
C ILE A 31 -5.72 2.88 10.81
N GLY A 32 -5.73 1.69 11.42
CA GLY A 32 -6.96 1.02 11.87
C GLY A 32 -7.43 -0.17 11.04
N TYR A 33 -6.65 -0.63 10.05
CA TYR A 33 -6.90 -1.94 9.43
C TYR A 33 -6.27 -3.05 10.27
N GLU A 34 -6.62 -4.31 9.97
CA GLU A 34 -6.07 -5.48 10.66
C GLU A 34 -5.37 -6.36 9.63
N LEU A 35 -4.04 -6.48 9.73
CA LEU A 35 -3.19 -7.31 8.88
C LEU A 35 -2.13 -8.03 9.71
N GLU A 36 -1.73 -9.22 9.27
CA GLU A 36 -0.55 -9.87 9.80
C GLU A 36 0.71 -9.10 9.39
N ASN A 37 1.64 -8.86 10.32
CA ASN A 37 2.95 -8.25 10.04
C ASN A 37 3.98 -9.30 9.62
N ASN A 38 3.65 -10.08 8.60
CA ASN A 38 4.44 -11.23 8.14
C ASN A 38 5.31 -10.93 6.89
N GLY A 39 5.15 -9.75 6.28
CA GLY A 39 5.86 -9.36 5.07
C GLY A 39 5.43 -10.13 3.82
N VAL A 40 4.23 -10.73 3.82
CA VAL A 40 3.65 -11.46 2.69
C VAL A 40 2.39 -10.76 2.22
N PHE A 41 2.34 -10.44 0.93
CA PHE A 41 1.17 -9.84 0.31
C PHE A 41 0.25 -10.97 -0.14
N ASP A 42 -0.64 -11.40 0.75
CA ASP A 42 -1.63 -12.41 0.45
C ASP A 42 -2.93 -11.79 -0.10
N LYS A 43 -3.89 -12.66 -0.43
CA LYS A 43 -5.20 -12.25 -0.91
C LYS A 43 -5.97 -11.40 0.11
N TYR A 44 -5.77 -11.65 1.40
CA TYR A 44 -6.44 -10.89 2.45
C TYR A 44 -5.92 -9.44 2.48
N MET A 45 -4.61 -9.26 2.34
CA MET A 45 -3.98 -7.95 2.16
C MET A 45 -4.50 -7.24 0.91
N ALA A 46 -4.65 -7.94 -0.23
CA ALA A 46 -5.24 -7.36 -1.45
C ALA A 46 -6.67 -6.83 -1.22
N ASP A 47 -7.50 -7.59 -0.51
CA ASP A 47 -8.87 -7.16 -0.16
C ASP A 47 -8.87 -5.93 0.78
N ILE A 48 -7.93 -5.82 1.70
CA ILE A 48 -7.76 -4.63 2.57
C ILE A 48 -7.26 -3.43 1.77
N ILE A 49 -6.29 -3.61 0.87
CA ILE A 49 -5.81 -2.53 -0.02
C ILE A 49 -6.94 -2.00 -0.89
N ARG A 50 -7.77 -2.89 -1.46
CA ARG A 50 -8.92 -2.46 -2.26
C ARG A 50 -9.90 -1.62 -1.45
N LYS A 51 -10.24 -2.04 -0.22
CA LYS A 51 -11.10 -1.25 0.68
C LYS A 51 -10.49 0.11 1.00
N PHE A 52 -9.19 0.14 1.29
CA PHE A 52 -8.46 1.39 1.51
C PHE A 52 -8.55 2.32 0.30
N GLN A 53 -8.30 1.81 -0.90
CA GLN A 53 -8.39 2.58 -2.14
C GLN A 53 -9.80 3.14 -2.37
N GLU A 54 -10.83 2.32 -2.16
CA GLU A 54 -12.24 2.75 -2.26
C GLU A 54 -12.59 3.84 -1.23
N GLU A 55 -12.18 3.68 0.03
CA GLU A 55 -12.41 4.64 1.11
C GLU A 55 -11.71 5.97 0.86
N LYS A 56 -10.50 5.92 0.28
CA LYS A 56 -9.70 7.10 -0.07
C LYS A 56 -10.02 7.68 -1.45
N LYS A 57 -10.92 7.05 -2.20
CA LYS A 57 -11.31 7.45 -3.57
C LYS A 57 -10.10 7.53 -4.50
N ILE A 58 -9.17 6.60 -4.35
CA ILE A 58 -8.06 6.41 -5.29
C ILE A 58 -8.66 5.85 -6.59
N SER A 59 -8.16 6.31 -7.74
CA SER A 59 -8.76 5.98 -9.04
C SER A 59 -8.66 4.48 -9.35
N ASP A 60 -7.54 3.88 -8.97
CA ASP A 60 -7.28 2.46 -9.12
C ASP A 60 -7.56 1.73 -7.80
N SER A 61 -8.73 1.09 -7.71
CA SER A 61 -9.16 0.27 -6.58
C SER A 61 -9.03 -1.23 -6.89
N ASP A 62 -7.84 -1.63 -7.34
CA ASP A 62 -7.54 -2.97 -7.84
C ASP A 62 -6.94 -3.91 -6.79
N GLY A 63 -6.66 -3.42 -5.58
CA GLY A 63 -5.99 -4.18 -4.53
C GLY A 63 -4.47 -4.25 -4.70
N VAL A 64 -3.89 -3.44 -5.60
CA VAL A 64 -2.44 -3.35 -5.86
C VAL A 64 -1.89 -2.06 -5.23
N VAL A 65 -0.76 -2.16 -4.55
CA VAL A 65 -0.08 -0.98 -4.00
C VAL A 65 0.75 -0.34 -5.10
N GLY A 66 0.07 0.52 -5.87
CA GLY A 66 0.65 1.43 -6.86
C GLY A 66 1.21 2.72 -6.24
N ILE A 67 1.73 3.62 -7.08
CA ILE A 67 2.29 4.92 -6.65
C ILE A 67 1.25 5.75 -5.89
N GLU A 68 0.01 5.85 -6.37
CA GLU A 68 -1.04 6.63 -5.71
C GLU A 68 -1.39 6.05 -4.32
N THR A 69 -1.44 4.73 -4.22
CA THR A 69 -1.69 4.02 -2.95
C THR A 69 -0.56 4.28 -1.95
N MET A 70 0.70 4.24 -2.40
CA MET A 70 1.85 4.54 -1.56
C MET A 70 1.88 5.99 -1.08
N ILE A 71 1.55 6.95 -1.94
CA ILE A 71 1.49 8.37 -1.57
C ILE A 71 0.45 8.59 -0.48
N GLU A 72 -0.74 8.00 -0.60
CA GLU A 72 -1.78 8.18 0.43
C GLU A 72 -1.44 7.44 1.73
N LEU A 73 -0.80 6.27 1.67
CA LEU A 73 -0.27 5.58 2.86
C LEU A 73 0.76 6.44 3.60
N ASP A 74 1.73 7.00 2.88
CA ASP A 74 2.77 7.87 3.45
C ASP A 74 2.16 9.13 4.09
N ARG A 75 1.20 9.75 3.39
CA ARG A 75 0.46 10.91 3.90
C ARG A 75 -0.27 10.62 5.20
N LEU A 76 -0.96 9.48 5.29
CA LEU A 76 -1.71 9.12 6.50
C LEU A 76 -0.79 8.72 7.65
N PHE A 77 0.31 8.03 7.35
CA PHE A 77 1.34 7.73 8.35
C PHE A 77 1.88 9.03 8.97
N ALA A 78 2.22 10.02 8.15
CA ALA A 78 2.70 11.33 8.59
C ALA A 78 1.68 12.17 9.38
N LEU A 79 0.38 11.91 9.26
CA LEU A 79 -0.67 12.59 10.03
C LEU A 79 -1.00 11.90 11.36
N SER A 80 -0.59 10.65 11.53
CA SER A 80 -0.87 9.84 12.72
C SER A 80 0.20 9.93 13.82
N HIS A 81 1.28 10.68 13.58
CA HIS A 81 2.43 10.88 14.48
C HIS A 81 2.85 12.36 14.51
#